data_AF-A0A7K6ZSU1-F1
#
_entry.id   AF-A0A7K6ZSU1-F1
#
_cell.length_a   1.000
_cell.length_b   1.000
_cell.length_c   1.000
_cell.angle_alpha   90.00
_cell.angle_beta   90.00
_cell.angle_gamma   90.00
#
_symmetry.space_group_name_H-M   'P 1'
#
loop_
_entity.id
_entity.type
_entity.pdbx_description
1 polymer ?
#
loop_
_entity_poly.entity_id
_entity_poly.type
_entity_poly.pdbx_seq_one_letter_code
_entity_poly.pdbx_strand_id
1 'polypeptide(L)'
;ELVRQGEALKRTEQMVDKMDQDLKTSQRHINSIKSVFGGLVNYFKPKTPEGKPEQNGTPEYNANNRLKEAMMSSKEQESKYQESHPNLRRLDNSGLLILVDSISSVQCDAYPKNQHLRAYHQKIDSNLDEMSSGLSRLKNLALGLQTEIQEQDDMLDRLTKKVETLDINIANTDKRVRQL
;
A
#
# COMPACT_ATOMS: atom_id res chain seq x y z
N GLU A 1 -7.63 2.62 -0.59
CA GLU A 1 -7.29 3.87 -1.30
C GLU A 1 -5.81 4.21 -1.18
N LEU A 2 -5.25 4.44 0.03
CA LEU A 2 -3.80 4.74 0.19
C LEU A 2 -2.89 3.74 -0.52
N VAL A 3 -3.11 2.43 -0.36
CA VAL A 3 -2.35 1.38 -1.09
C VAL A 3 -2.35 1.60 -2.60
N ARG A 4 -3.51 1.96 -3.18
CA ARG A 4 -3.65 2.24 -4.62
C ARG A 4 -2.90 3.51 -5.01
N GLN A 5 -2.93 4.53 -4.15
CA GLN A 5 -2.18 5.78 -4.37
C GLN A 5 -0.67 5.53 -4.31
N GLY A 6 -0.19 4.72 -3.35
CA GLY A 6 1.20 4.30 -3.27
C GLY A 6 1.67 3.54 -4.52
N GLU A 7 0.83 2.66 -5.08
CA GLU A 7 1.10 2.02 -6.38
C GLU A 7 1.27 3.03 -7.51
N ALA A 8 0.36 4.00 -7.59
CA ALA A 8 0.39 5.02 -8.64
C ALA A 8 1.66 5.88 -8.55
N LEU A 9 2.07 6.28 -7.33
CA LEU A 9 3.32 7.02 -7.12
C LEU A 9 4.54 6.20 -7.54
N LYS A 10 4.59 4.91 -7.19
CA LYS A 10 5.70 4.02 -7.59
C LYS A 10 5.81 3.85 -9.10
N ARG A 11 4.67 3.68 -9.80
CA ARG A 11 4.65 3.63 -11.28
C ARG A 11 5.14 4.94 -11.88
N THR A 12 4.76 6.06 -11.29
CA THR A 12 5.23 7.39 -11.73
C THR A 12 6.74 7.54 -11.55
N GLU A 13 7.29 7.11 -10.41
CA GLU A 13 8.75 7.12 -10.16
C GLU A 13 9.51 6.30 -11.21
N GLN A 14 9.04 5.09 -11.51
CA GLN A 14 9.63 4.25 -12.56
C GLN A 14 9.56 4.89 -13.95
N MET A 15 8.45 5.57 -14.26
CA MET A 15 8.28 6.27 -15.53
C MET A 15 9.25 7.46 -15.63
N VAL A 16 9.43 8.23 -14.57
CA VAL A 16 10.38 9.36 -14.52
C VAL A 16 11.81 8.87 -14.69
N ASP A 17 12.19 7.76 -14.02
CA ASP A 17 13.52 7.16 -14.18
C ASP A 17 13.76 6.66 -15.61
N LYS A 18 12.75 6.05 -16.22
CA LYS A 18 12.83 5.64 -17.63
C LYS A 18 13.01 6.85 -18.56
N MET A 19 12.25 7.92 -18.35
CA MET A 19 12.38 9.14 -19.16
C MET A 19 13.78 9.75 -19.04
N ASP A 20 14.38 9.76 -17.85
CA ASP A 20 15.76 10.26 -17.68
C ASP A 20 16.78 9.40 -18.45
N GLN A 21 16.61 8.07 -18.43
CA GLN A 21 17.44 7.15 -19.21
C GLN A 21 17.28 7.35 -20.73
N ASP A 22 16.04 7.51 -21.20
CA ASP A 22 15.72 7.74 -22.60
C ASP A 22 16.28 9.09 -23.08
N LEU A 23 16.22 10.14 -22.25
CA LEU A 23 16.84 11.44 -22.53
C LEU A 23 18.37 11.33 -22.62
N LYS A 24 19.03 10.61 -21.70
CA LYS A 24 20.48 10.38 -21.76
C LYS A 24 20.89 9.70 -23.07
N THR A 25 20.11 8.71 -23.50
CA THR A 25 20.33 8.02 -24.78
C THR A 25 20.12 8.96 -25.97
N SER A 26 19.02 9.71 -25.96
CA SER A 26 18.70 10.74 -26.97
C SER A 26 19.81 11.80 -27.07
N GLN A 27 20.37 12.22 -25.94
CA GLN A 27 21.46 13.18 -25.90
C GLN A 27 22.74 12.65 -26.57
N ARG A 28 23.05 11.36 -26.41
CA ARG A 28 24.17 10.72 -27.14
C ARG A 28 23.92 10.73 -28.64
N HIS A 29 22.70 10.44 -29.08
CA HIS A 29 22.33 10.48 -30.50
C HIS A 29 22.44 11.91 -31.06
N ILE A 30 21.92 12.93 -30.38
CA ILE A 30 22.05 14.34 -30.78
C ILE A 30 23.53 14.75 -30.93
N ASN A 31 24.38 14.36 -29.98
CA ASN A 31 25.81 14.65 -30.04
C ASN A 31 26.52 13.93 -31.20
N SER A 32 26.09 12.70 -31.52
CA SER A 32 26.61 11.95 -32.67
C SER A 32 26.22 12.58 -34.02
N ILE A 33 25.01 13.14 -34.14
CA ILE A 33 24.54 13.84 -35.34
C ILE A 33 25.35 15.11 -35.59
N LYS A 34 25.65 15.91 -34.55
CA LYS A 34 26.57 17.07 -34.69
C LYS A 34 27.95 16.66 -35.18
N SER A 35 28.46 15.50 -34.75
CA SER A 35 29.82 15.05 -35.10
C SER A 35 29.95 14.56 -36.55
N VAL A 36 28.87 14.07 -37.20
CA VAL A 36 28.94 13.58 -38.60
C VAL A 36 28.84 14.68 -39.66
N PHE A 37 28.49 15.92 -39.28
CA PHE A 37 28.54 17.07 -40.19
C PHE A 37 29.90 17.78 -40.21
N GLY A 38 30.82 17.45 -39.30
CA GLY A 38 32.16 18.05 -39.20
C GLY A 38 33.32 17.12 -39.59
N GLY A 39 33.06 15.85 -39.88
CA GLY A 39 34.08 14.84 -40.16
C GLY A 39 33.76 14.03 -41.41
N LEU A 40 34.03 14.62 -42.58
CA LEU A 40 34.04 13.86 -43.83
C LEU A 40 35.06 12.70 -43.69
N VAL A 41 34.59 11.50 -44.05
CA VAL A 41 35.35 10.25 -44.26
C VAL A 41 35.64 9.39 -43.03
N ASN A 42 34.63 8.63 -42.57
CA ASN A 42 34.89 7.30 -42.01
C ASN A 42 34.05 6.25 -42.78
N TYR A 43 34.47 5.99 -44.02
CA TYR A 43 33.82 5.16 -45.02
C TYR A 43 33.95 3.63 -44.77
N PHE A 44 34.31 3.16 -43.57
CA PHE A 44 34.40 1.72 -43.34
C PHE A 44 34.18 1.37 -41.86
N LYS A 45 32.99 0.87 -41.53
CA LYS A 45 32.80 -0.23 -40.57
C LYS A 45 31.35 -0.76 -40.64
N PRO A 46 31.16 -2.08 -40.81
CA PRO A 46 29.84 -2.70 -40.89
C PRO A 46 29.13 -2.68 -39.53
N LYS A 47 27.81 -2.49 -39.56
CA LYS A 47 26.94 -2.42 -38.38
C LYS A 47 27.00 -3.70 -37.53
N THR A 48 27.13 -3.54 -36.22
CA THR A 48 26.90 -4.60 -35.22
C THR A 48 25.41 -4.63 -34.86
N PRO A 49 24.78 -5.80 -34.65
CA PRO A 49 23.33 -5.94 -34.51
C PRO A 49 22.78 -5.26 -33.24
N GLU A 50 21.64 -4.59 -33.40
CA GLU A 50 20.86 -3.98 -32.33
C GLU A 50 20.41 -5.04 -31.30
N GLY A 51 20.76 -4.80 -30.03
CA GLY A 51 20.25 -5.54 -28.89
C GLY A 51 18.78 -5.20 -28.64
N LYS A 52 17.98 -6.25 -28.46
CA LYS A 52 16.52 -6.25 -28.26
C LYS A 52 16.07 -5.35 -27.10
N PRO A 53 14.88 -4.75 -27.14
CA PRO A 53 14.26 -4.18 -25.95
C PRO A 53 13.84 -5.31 -24.99
N GLU A 54 14.42 -5.32 -23.80
CA GLU A 54 14.02 -6.21 -22.71
C GLU A 54 12.56 -5.92 -22.33
N GLN A 55 11.68 -6.89 -22.57
CA GLN A 55 10.42 -7.03 -21.86
C GLN A 55 10.75 -7.41 -20.42
N ASN A 56 10.53 -6.51 -19.46
CA ASN A 56 10.60 -6.83 -18.05
C ASN A 56 9.22 -6.65 -17.42
N GLY A 57 8.70 -7.78 -16.93
CA GLY A 57 7.36 -7.94 -16.38
C GLY A 57 7.08 -7.02 -15.20
N THR A 58 5.79 -6.76 -15.01
CA THR A 58 5.21 -6.07 -13.87
C THR A 58 5.75 -6.63 -12.55
N PRO A 59 6.47 -5.84 -11.74
CA PRO A 59 6.78 -6.24 -10.38
C PRO A 59 5.49 -6.18 -9.58
N GLU A 60 5.09 -7.32 -9.00
CA GLU A 60 4.03 -7.37 -8.00
C GLU A 60 4.33 -6.36 -6.88
N TYR A 61 3.35 -5.51 -6.62
CA TYR A 61 3.45 -4.49 -5.61
C TYR A 61 3.30 -5.12 -4.23
N ASN A 62 4.40 -5.11 -3.46
CA ASN A 62 4.34 -5.33 -2.02
C ASN A 62 3.91 -4.01 -1.37
N ALA A 63 2.60 -3.87 -1.12
CA ALA A 63 2.08 -2.88 -0.18
C ALA A 63 2.81 -3.02 1.16
N ASN A 64 2.95 -1.93 1.90
CA ASN A 64 3.67 -1.97 3.17
C ASN A 64 3.16 -3.05 4.09
N ASN A 65 4.08 -3.92 4.50
CA ASN A 65 3.78 -5.14 5.26
C ASN A 65 2.91 -4.83 6.48
N ARG A 66 3.14 -3.68 7.12
CA ARG A 66 2.42 -3.26 8.33
C ARG A 66 0.95 -2.90 8.09
N LEU A 67 0.64 -2.14 7.03
CA LEU A 67 -0.76 -1.84 6.69
C LEU A 67 -1.46 -3.09 6.19
N LYS A 68 -0.76 -3.91 5.38
CA LYS A 68 -1.27 -5.19 4.89
C LYS A 68 -1.60 -6.14 6.05
N GLU A 69 -0.71 -6.27 7.01
CA GLU A 69 -0.90 -7.08 8.22
C GLU A 69 -2.04 -6.55 9.09
N ALA A 70 -2.12 -5.23 9.30
CA ALA A 70 -3.24 -4.63 10.03
C ALA A 70 -4.59 -4.88 9.34
N MET A 71 -4.63 -4.83 8.01
CA MET A 71 -5.85 -5.14 7.23
C MET A 71 -6.20 -6.63 7.30
N MET A 72 -5.23 -7.54 7.22
CA MET A 72 -5.46 -8.99 7.33
C MET A 72 -5.96 -9.36 8.73
N SER A 73 -5.27 -8.90 9.78
CA SER A 73 -5.67 -9.13 11.17
C SER A 73 -7.05 -8.54 11.47
N SER A 74 -7.34 -7.35 10.93
CA SER A 74 -8.68 -6.76 11.06
C SER A 74 -9.75 -7.61 10.38
N LYS A 75 -9.48 -8.15 9.18
CA LYS A 75 -10.44 -8.95 8.40
C LYS A 75 -10.77 -10.29 9.07
N GLU A 76 -9.77 -10.95 9.66
CA GLU A 76 -9.97 -12.20 10.40
C GLU A 76 -10.84 -12.00 11.66
N GLN A 77 -10.65 -10.88 12.36
CA GLN A 77 -11.43 -10.55 13.55
C GLN A 77 -12.83 -9.98 13.20
N GLU A 78 -12.99 -9.39 12.02
CA GLU A 78 -14.28 -8.94 11.50
C GLU A 78 -15.27 -10.10 11.36
N SER A 79 -14.84 -11.25 10.85
CA SER A 79 -15.70 -12.44 10.73
C SER A 79 -16.24 -12.89 12.09
N LYS A 80 -15.38 -12.94 13.12
CA LYS A 80 -15.79 -13.29 14.50
C LYS A 80 -16.74 -12.27 15.11
N TYR A 81 -16.55 -11.00 14.80
CA TYR A 81 -17.40 -9.91 15.25
C TYR A 81 -18.76 -9.91 14.53
N GLN A 82 -18.78 -10.29 13.25
CA GLN A 82 -20.01 -10.50 12.47
C GLN A 82 -20.85 -11.65 13.07
N GLU A 83 -20.19 -12.71 13.52
CA GLU A 83 -20.80 -13.88 14.16
C GLU A 83 -21.37 -13.58 15.56
N SER A 84 -20.74 -12.70 16.34
CA SER A 84 -21.19 -12.35 17.71
C SER A 84 -22.25 -11.25 17.75
N HIS A 85 -22.40 -10.44 16.69
CA HIS A 85 -23.25 -9.25 16.75
C HIS A 85 -24.75 -9.52 16.53
N PRO A 86 -25.63 -9.11 17.48
CA PRO A 86 -27.07 -9.39 17.40
C PRO A 86 -27.78 -8.72 16.21
N ASN A 87 -27.25 -7.61 15.68
CA ASN A 87 -27.81 -6.94 14.50
C ASN A 87 -27.30 -7.51 13.17
N LEU A 88 -26.22 -8.30 13.18
CA LEU A 88 -25.62 -8.91 11.99
C LEU A 88 -25.94 -10.41 11.86
N ARG A 89 -26.38 -11.06 12.94
CA ARG A 89 -26.89 -12.45 13.00
C ARG A 89 -28.21 -12.72 12.26
N ARG A 90 -28.69 -11.83 11.40
CA ARG A 90 -29.92 -12.07 10.65
C ARG A 90 -29.64 -12.83 9.36
N LEU A 91 -29.24 -14.11 9.44
CA LEU A 91 -29.86 -15.13 8.58
C LEU A 91 -29.65 -16.62 8.93
N ASP A 92 -28.88 -17.07 9.91
CA ASP A 92 -28.70 -18.54 10.04
C ASP A 92 -28.31 -19.02 11.44
N ASN A 93 -29.31 -19.27 12.29
CA ASN A 93 -29.42 -20.60 12.89
C ASN A 93 -30.76 -20.77 13.60
N SER A 94 -31.52 -21.74 13.12
CA SER A 94 -32.66 -22.30 13.81
C SER A 94 -32.15 -23.32 14.84
N GLY A 95 -32.51 -23.12 16.11
CA GLY A 95 -32.51 -24.16 17.13
C GLY A 95 -31.19 -24.39 17.90
N LEU A 96 -31.15 -23.97 19.17
CA LEU A 96 -31.19 -24.90 20.30
C LEU A 96 -31.13 -24.14 21.63
N LEU A 97 -32.21 -24.25 22.40
CA LEU A 97 -32.21 -24.01 23.83
C LEU A 97 -31.48 -25.19 24.50
N ILE A 98 -30.35 -24.96 25.16
CA ILE A 98 -29.80 -25.94 26.11
C ILE A 98 -29.54 -25.24 27.43
N LEU A 99 -30.45 -25.52 28.36
CA LEU A 99 -30.31 -25.49 29.80
C LEU A 99 -29.13 -26.38 30.24
N VAL A 100 -28.14 -25.83 30.94
CA VAL A 100 -27.29 -26.63 31.84
C VAL A 100 -27.17 -25.90 33.18
N ASP A 101 -27.63 -26.61 34.19
CA ASP A 101 -27.66 -26.28 35.61
C ASP A 101 -26.28 -26.55 36.26
N SER A 102 -25.90 -25.61 37.13
CA SER A 102 -25.06 -25.67 38.34
C SER A 102 -24.04 -26.79 38.56
N ILE A 103 -22.76 -26.43 38.80
CA ILE A 103 -21.99 -26.88 40.00
C ILE A 103 -21.02 -25.77 40.46
N SER A 104 -21.03 -25.54 41.78
CA SER A 104 -20.39 -24.51 42.60
C SER A 104 -18.86 -24.41 42.51
N SER A 105 -18.32 -23.18 42.49
CA SER A 105 -16.95 -22.90 42.93
C SER A 105 -16.89 -21.54 43.64
N VAL A 106 -16.11 -21.49 44.73
CA VAL A 106 -15.88 -20.33 45.60
C VAL A 106 -15.41 -19.15 44.75
N GLN A 107 -16.23 -18.10 44.60
CA GLN A 107 -15.88 -16.99 43.71
C GLN A 107 -16.14 -15.66 44.40
N CYS A 108 -15.09 -14.84 44.45
CA CYS A 108 -15.12 -13.45 44.83
C CYS A 108 -16.29 -12.79 44.06
N ASP A 109 -17.36 -12.39 44.75
CA ASP A 109 -18.59 -11.91 44.11
C ASP A 109 -18.34 -10.53 43.46
N ALA A 110 -17.66 -10.51 42.33
CA ALA A 110 -17.54 -9.35 41.43
C ALA A 110 -18.91 -8.97 40.84
N TYR A 111 -19.89 -9.89 40.90
CA TYR A 111 -21.22 -9.73 40.38
C TYR A 111 -22.30 -9.82 41.45
N PRO A 112 -23.38 -9.01 41.35
CA PRO A 112 -24.49 -9.06 42.30
C PRO A 112 -25.17 -10.44 42.37
N LYS A 113 -25.75 -10.75 43.54
CA LYS A 113 -26.50 -12.01 43.78
C LYS A 113 -27.86 -12.04 43.07
N ASN A 114 -28.42 -10.87 42.75
CA ASN A 114 -29.66 -10.78 41.97
C ASN A 114 -29.40 -11.23 40.52
N GLN A 115 -30.13 -12.24 40.05
CA GLN A 115 -29.94 -12.86 38.74
C GLN A 115 -30.10 -11.87 37.57
N HIS A 116 -31.11 -11.00 37.61
CA HIS A 116 -31.34 -10.00 36.57
C HIS A 116 -30.20 -8.99 36.54
N LEU A 117 -29.80 -8.48 37.70
CA LEU A 117 -28.71 -7.52 37.80
C LEU A 117 -27.37 -8.13 37.34
N ARG A 118 -27.12 -9.40 37.69
CA ARG A 118 -25.95 -10.16 37.20
C ARG A 118 -25.93 -10.28 35.68
N ALA A 119 -27.06 -10.60 35.05
CA ALA A 119 -27.15 -10.70 33.60
C ALA A 119 -26.86 -9.35 32.91
N TYR A 120 -27.31 -8.23 33.49
CA TYR A 120 -26.98 -6.90 32.99
C TYR A 120 -25.49 -6.58 33.10
N HIS A 121 -24.86 -6.85 34.25
CA HIS A 121 -23.41 -6.64 34.41
C HIS A 121 -22.60 -7.50 33.43
N GLN A 122 -22.93 -8.77 33.28
CA GLN A 122 -22.26 -9.66 32.32
C GLN A 122 -22.38 -9.14 30.87
N LYS A 123 -23.54 -8.59 30.50
CA LYS A 123 -23.73 -7.99 29.18
C LYS A 123 -22.91 -6.72 29.00
N ILE A 124 -22.81 -5.89 30.04
CA ILE A 124 -21.99 -4.68 30.01
C ILE A 124 -20.51 -5.07 29.83
N ASP A 125 -20.01 -6.03 30.60
CA ASP A 125 -18.62 -6.47 30.51
C ASP A 125 -18.31 -7.09 29.15
N SER A 126 -19.21 -7.92 28.60
CA SER A 126 -19.10 -8.43 27.23
C SER A 126 -19.04 -7.31 26.19
N ASN A 127 -19.89 -6.28 26.31
CA ASN A 127 -19.87 -5.14 25.40
C ASN A 127 -18.58 -4.32 25.54
N LEU A 128 -18.05 -4.16 26.76
CA LEU A 128 -16.82 -3.44 27.01
C LEU A 128 -15.60 -4.19 26.43
N ASP A 129 -15.58 -5.51 26.52
CA ASP A 129 -14.55 -6.35 25.89
C ASP A 129 -14.61 -6.24 24.36
N GLU A 130 -15.81 -6.27 23.78
CA GLU A 130 -16.01 -6.04 22.34
C GLU A 130 -15.52 -4.65 21.90
N MET A 131 -15.87 -3.61 22.68
CA MET A 131 -15.41 -2.25 22.42
C MET A 131 -13.88 -2.13 22.53
N SER A 132 -13.27 -2.75 23.53
CA SER A 132 -11.81 -2.77 23.72
C SER A 132 -11.09 -3.43 22.54
N SER A 133 -11.62 -4.57 22.08
CA SER A 133 -11.13 -5.26 20.88
C SER A 133 -11.30 -4.39 19.61
N GLY A 134 -12.46 -3.78 19.43
CA GLY A 134 -12.74 -2.87 18.32
C GLY A 134 -11.80 -1.66 18.29
N LEU A 135 -11.57 -1.02 19.44
CA LEU A 135 -10.62 0.10 19.58
C LEU A 135 -9.19 -0.33 19.28
N SER A 136 -8.78 -1.53 19.71
CA SER A 136 -7.46 -2.09 19.41
C SER A 136 -7.27 -2.30 17.90
N ARG A 137 -8.30 -2.78 17.19
CA ARG A 137 -8.28 -2.90 15.72
C ARG A 137 -8.15 -1.54 15.05
N LEU A 138 -8.97 -0.57 15.46
CA LEU A 138 -8.91 0.79 14.93
C LEU A 138 -7.52 1.42 15.14
N LYS A 139 -6.91 1.20 16.31
CA LYS A 139 -5.54 1.63 16.61
C LYS A 139 -4.52 1.01 15.65
N ASN A 140 -4.59 -0.31 15.44
CA ASN A 140 -3.65 -1.00 14.54
C ASN A 140 -3.79 -0.52 13.10
N LEU A 141 -5.02 -0.33 12.62
CA LEU A 141 -5.29 0.26 11.30
C LEU A 141 -4.75 1.69 11.21
N ALA A 142 -5.02 2.55 12.21
CA ALA A 142 -4.54 3.92 12.22
C ALA A 142 -2.99 3.99 12.17
N LEU A 143 -2.30 3.12 12.91
CA LEU A 143 -0.83 3.02 12.87
C LEU A 143 -0.33 2.52 11.51
N GLY A 144 -1.02 1.57 10.89
CA GLY A 144 -0.73 1.10 9.53
C GLY A 144 -0.90 2.21 8.50
N LEU A 145 -2.01 2.95 8.56
CA LEU A 145 -2.30 4.08 7.67
C LEU A 145 -1.27 5.21 7.85
N GLN A 146 -0.90 5.52 9.09
CA GLN A 146 0.15 6.52 9.38
C GLN A 146 1.49 6.15 8.75
N THR A 147 1.86 4.87 8.82
CA THR A 147 3.12 4.37 8.22
C THR A 147 3.08 4.51 6.70
N GLU A 148 1.97 4.09 6.08
CA GLU A 148 1.78 4.21 4.63
C GLU A 148 1.85 5.67 4.15
N ILE A 149 1.27 6.61 4.91
CA ILE A 149 1.35 8.04 4.57
C ILE A 149 2.78 8.55 4.64
N GLN A 150 3.54 8.22 5.69
CA GLN A 150 4.92 8.66 5.84
C GLN A 150 5.80 8.18 4.68
N GLU A 151 5.59 6.95 4.23
CA GLU A 151 6.36 6.42 3.11
C GLU A 151 5.98 7.03 1.76
N GLN A 152 4.69 7.35 1.57
CA GLN A 152 4.24 8.08 0.39
C GLN A 152 4.81 9.51 0.37
N ASP A 153 4.94 10.16 1.53
CA ASP A 153 5.56 11.48 1.67
C ASP A 153 7.04 11.44 1.23
N ASP A 154 7.81 10.46 1.75
CA ASP A 154 9.20 10.25 1.34
C ASP A 154 9.32 9.97 -0.17
N MET A 155 8.34 9.26 -0.76
CA MET A 155 8.30 8.98 -2.19
C MET A 155 8.00 10.23 -3.01
N LEU A 156 7.05 11.06 -2.58
CA LEU A 156 6.70 12.33 -3.21
C LEU A 156 7.90 13.28 -3.24
N ASP A 157 8.66 13.36 -2.15
CA ASP A 157 9.87 14.18 -2.07
C ASP A 157 10.93 13.74 -3.08
N ARG A 158 11.17 12.43 -3.21
CA ARG A 158 12.10 11.88 -4.20
C ARG A 158 11.60 12.11 -5.62
N LEU A 159 10.32 11.87 -5.87
CA LEU A 159 9.71 12.02 -7.18
C LEU A 159 9.77 13.48 -7.65
N THR A 160 9.48 14.43 -6.76
CA THR A 160 9.56 15.87 -7.05
C THR A 160 10.96 16.25 -7.52
N LYS A 161 12.00 15.86 -6.77
CA LYS A 161 13.40 16.12 -7.14
C LYS A 161 13.81 15.49 -8.49
N LYS A 162 13.36 14.25 -8.74
CA LYS A 162 13.63 13.55 -10.01
C LYS A 162 12.94 14.26 -11.18
N VAL A 163 11.68 14.68 -11.01
CA VAL A 163 10.91 15.41 -12.02
C VAL A 163 11.51 16.78 -12.31
N GLU A 164 11.90 17.55 -11.30
CA GLU A 164 12.58 18.84 -11.49
C GLU A 164 13.89 18.68 -12.29
N THR A 165 14.69 17.67 -11.95
CA THR A 165 15.93 17.36 -12.68
C THR A 165 15.63 16.96 -14.13
N LEU A 166 14.61 16.12 -14.33
CA LEU A 166 14.18 15.68 -15.65
C LEU A 166 13.72 16.87 -16.51
N ASP A 167 12.93 17.78 -15.95
CA ASP A 167 12.44 18.97 -16.66
C ASP A 167 13.59 19.86 -17.15
N ILE A 168 14.58 20.12 -16.28
CA ILE A 168 15.80 20.85 -16.66
C ILE A 168 16.54 20.12 -17.80
N ASN A 169 16.67 18.80 -17.72
CA ASN A 169 17.33 17.99 -18.75
C ASN A 169 16.56 18.02 -20.08
N ILE A 170 15.23 17.97 -20.05
CA ILE A 170 14.37 18.10 -21.24
C ILE A 170 14.57 19.47 -21.88
N ALA A 171 14.47 20.56 -21.10
CA ALA A 171 14.64 21.92 -21.60
C ALA A 171 16.02 22.14 -22.24
N ASN A 172 17.08 21.58 -21.64
CA ASN A 172 18.43 21.61 -22.21
C ASN A 172 18.54 20.80 -23.50
N THR A 173 17.89 19.64 -23.57
CA THR A 173 17.87 18.79 -24.76
C THR A 173 17.09 19.46 -25.90
N ASP A 174 15.93 20.06 -25.63
CA ASP A 174 15.12 20.81 -26.60
C ASP A 174 15.94 21.96 -27.22
N LYS A 175 16.64 22.75 -26.40
CA LYS A 175 17.55 23.80 -26.90
C LYS A 175 18.62 23.23 -27.83
N ARG A 176 19.21 22.08 -27.51
CA ARG A 176 20.24 21.43 -28.35
C ARG A 176 19.67 20.92 -29.67
N VAL A 177 18.46 20.36 -29.65
CA VAL A 177 17.76 19.90 -30.85
C VAL A 177 17.43 21.06 -31.77
N ARG A 178 16.98 22.21 -31.24
CA ARG A 178 16.74 23.43 -32.04
C ARG A 178 18.01 24.01 -32.67
N GLN A 179 19.17 23.67 -32.12
CA GLN A 179 20.49 24.07 -32.61
C GLN A 179 21.17 23.00 -33.49
N LEU A 180 20.48 21.89 -33.80
CA LEU A 180 20.85 20.98 -34.88
C LEU A 180 20.38 21.57 -36.20
#